data_AF-A0A956B7R4-F1
#
_entry.id   AF-A0A956B7R4-F1
#
_cell.length_a   1.000
_cell.length_b   1.000
_cell.length_c   1.000
_cell.angle_alpha   90.00
_cell.angle_beta   90.00
_cell.angle_gamma   90.00
#
_symmetry.space_group_name_H-M   'P 1'
#
loop_
_entity.id
_entity.type
_entity.pdbx_description
1 polymer ?
#
loop_
_entity_poly.entity_id
_entity_poly.type
_entity_poly.pdbx_seq_one_letter_code
_entity_poly.pdbx_strand_id
1 'polypeptide(L)'
;MRRSLALPLTAALTVGACTKKPADEAPAAPAPAPAAKQAALTVAAPPASEKRPVSDDYHGVAVSEDYRWLEDGAAPEVKAWSAAQNAYARAYLDALPGRDAIQKRVSEVLEADSESYFGVSKIEGGFLAMKRQPPKQQPFLVWLADLDAPDAARVVVDPNAMDDKGTTHLDWFVAAPDGKHVAVSISKAGTESGDVHVFEVGTGKEAFEVIPRVNGGTAGGDLAWAPDGKGFYYTRYPRGEERPAEDRDFYQQLYFHALGTPTEKDRYELGKDLPRIAEIQVAMHKASGRMLVTVQKGDGGEFQIYLRDGKGKYTRLADFPDQILQATFGPKDDLYLLSRAGAPRGKVLHMPIAKLDPKSAEVIIPEGEDTIVEDFWGPPTVLATDTRLYVQYQLGGPSEIRAFTLDGKPAAGPKVPDVSDVSGVQRTEGDDLIFSVTSFLAPSAYYRFDAKANTTTKTGLAAKSPMDTSKMKVLREFATSKDDTKVPVNIIT
;
A
#
# COMPACT_ATOMS: atom_id res chain seq x y z
N MET A 1 50.76 -47.00 -6.12
CA MET A 1 51.98 -47.28 -5.31
C MET A 1 51.92 -46.38 -4.08
N ARG A 2 51.76 -46.95 -2.87
CA ARG A 2 52.82 -47.09 -1.84
C ARG A 2 53.54 -45.75 -1.59
N ARG A 3 53.67 -45.21 -0.37
CA ARG A 3 53.58 -45.81 0.98
C ARG A 3 53.80 -44.70 2.03
N SER A 4 53.19 -44.90 3.21
CA SER A 4 53.81 -44.78 4.56
C SER A 4 54.06 -43.39 5.17
N LEU A 5 53.97 -43.14 6.49
CA LEU A 5 54.00 -43.94 7.74
C LEU A 5 53.35 -43.01 8.83
N ALA A 6 52.39 -43.34 9.72
CA ALA A 6 52.26 -44.35 10.78
C ALA A 6 53.33 -44.28 11.90
N LEU A 7 52.95 -43.87 13.12
CA LEU A 7 52.90 -44.68 14.38
C LEU A 7 52.51 -43.81 15.62
N PRO A 8 52.15 -44.41 16.78
CA PRO A 8 51.00 -44.01 17.60
C PRO A 8 51.40 -43.74 19.06
N LEU A 9 50.44 -43.48 19.96
CA LEU A 9 50.58 -43.93 21.34
C LEU A 9 49.22 -44.10 22.02
N THR A 10 49.11 -45.24 22.70
CA THR A 10 47.95 -45.73 23.47
C THR A 10 48.23 -45.58 24.97
N ALA A 11 47.16 -45.66 25.76
CA ALA A 11 47.07 -45.89 27.23
C ALA A 11 47.01 -44.61 28.08
N ALA A 12 46.22 -44.50 29.16
CA ALA A 12 45.38 -45.44 29.89
C ALA A 12 44.26 -44.67 30.64
N LEU A 13 43.17 -45.36 30.96
CA LEU A 13 42.14 -44.90 31.91
C LEU A 13 42.71 -44.75 33.32
N THR A 14 42.44 -43.61 33.96
CA THR A 14 42.34 -43.50 35.42
C THR A 14 41.04 -42.77 35.76
N VAL A 15 40.17 -43.46 36.51
CA VAL A 15 38.93 -42.91 37.06
C VAL A 15 39.30 -42.12 38.31
N GLY A 16 39.31 -40.79 38.20
CA GLY A 16 39.43 -39.87 39.32
C GLY A 16 38.08 -39.20 39.57
N ALA A 17 37.41 -39.57 40.67
CA ALA A 17 36.21 -38.91 41.13
C ALA A 17 36.55 -37.48 41.59
N CYS A 18 36.02 -36.47 40.90
CA CYS A 18 35.94 -35.11 41.39
C CYS A 18 34.47 -34.70 41.47
N THR A 19 34.02 -34.56 42.72
CA THR A 19 32.72 -34.06 43.13
C THR A 19 32.40 -32.72 42.47
N LYS A 20 31.34 -32.68 41.65
CA LYS A 20 30.75 -31.43 41.15
C LYS A 20 30.20 -30.64 42.34
N LYS A 21 30.74 -29.44 42.51
CA LYS A 21 30.14 -28.36 43.32
C LYS A 21 28.76 -28.01 42.72
N PRO A 22 27.70 -27.79 43.51
CA PRO A 22 26.42 -27.36 42.96
C PRO A 22 26.60 -25.97 42.33
N ALA A 23 26.05 -25.79 41.13
CA ALA A 23 25.88 -24.46 40.56
C ALA A 23 24.84 -23.72 41.41
N ASP A 24 25.12 -22.45 41.74
CA ASP A 24 24.15 -21.56 42.37
C ASP A 24 22.88 -21.50 41.51
N GLU A 25 21.77 -21.96 42.09
CA GLU A 25 20.43 -21.81 41.54
C GLU A 25 20.11 -20.32 41.41
N ALA A 26 19.87 -19.87 40.18
CA ALA A 26 19.21 -18.59 39.95
C ALA A 26 17.86 -18.58 40.70
N PRO A 27 17.48 -17.48 41.36
CA PRO A 27 16.23 -17.42 42.10
C PRO A 27 15.06 -17.75 41.18
N ALA A 28 14.27 -18.74 41.58
CA ALA A 28 13.08 -19.17 40.87
C ALA A 28 12.17 -17.96 40.58
N ALA A 29 11.70 -17.86 39.34
CA ALA A 29 10.68 -16.89 38.97
C ALA A 29 9.48 -17.01 39.92
N PRO A 30 8.89 -15.89 40.39
CA PRO A 30 7.74 -15.95 41.28
C PRO A 30 6.63 -16.75 40.61
N ALA A 31 6.04 -17.69 41.35
CA ALA A 31 4.92 -18.49 40.88
C ALA A 31 3.81 -17.57 40.35
N PRO A 32 3.18 -17.88 39.21
CA PRO A 32 2.07 -17.09 38.70
C PRO A 32 1.00 -16.99 39.78
N ALA A 33 0.50 -15.77 40.03
CA ALA A 33 -0.62 -15.56 40.93
C ALA A 33 -1.77 -16.50 40.53
N PRO A 34 -2.47 -17.12 41.49
CA PRO A 34 -3.54 -18.06 41.17
C PRO A 34 -4.56 -17.33 40.27
N ALA A 35 -4.76 -17.87 39.07
CA ALA A 35 -5.79 -17.38 38.17
C ALA A 35 -7.11 -17.38 38.94
N ALA A 36 -7.69 -16.18 39.13
CA ALA A 36 -9.03 -16.07 39.69
C ALA A 36 -9.94 -16.96 38.84
N LYS A 37 -10.59 -17.95 39.46
CA LYS A 37 -11.62 -18.76 38.80
C LYS A 37 -12.65 -17.79 38.23
N GLN A 38 -12.60 -17.53 36.92
CA GLN A 38 -13.66 -16.81 36.23
C GLN A 38 -14.93 -17.62 36.44
N ALA A 39 -15.91 -17.03 37.11
CA ALA A 39 -17.25 -17.59 37.14
C ALA A 39 -17.69 -17.75 35.69
N ALA A 40 -18.06 -18.98 35.30
CA ALA A 40 -18.53 -19.25 33.95
C ALA A 40 -19.76 -18.37 33.69
N LEU A 41 -19.69 -17.50 32.68
CA LEU A 41 -20.82 -16.69 32.25
C LEU A 41 -21.93 -17.61 31.76
N THR A 42 -23.02 -17.69 32.52
CA THR A 42 -24.24 -18.39 32.09
C THR A 42 -25.06 -17.45 31.21
N VAL A 43 -24.90 -17.56 29.89
CA VAL A 43 -25.75 -16.89 28.90
C VAL A 43 -26.71 -17.92 28.30
N ALA A 44 -27.90 -17.48 27.87
CA ALA A 44 -28.88 -18.32 27.18
C ALA A 44 -28.28 -18.99 25.92
N ALA A 45 -28.99 -19.96 25.33
CA ALA A 45 -28.57 -20.48 24.03
C ALA A 45 -28.61 -19.38 22.96
N PRO A 46 -27.74 -19.43 21.93
CA PRO A 46 -27.81 -18.49 20.82
C PRO A 46 -29.17 -18.62 20.10
N PRO A 47 -29.67 -17.55 19.47
CA PRO A 47 -30.85 -17.60 18.63
C PRO A 47 -30.72 -18.70 17.58
N ALA A 48 -31.77 -19.51 17.42
CA ALA A 48 -31.77 -20.60 16.45
C ALA A 48 -31.71 -20.06 15.01
N SER A 49 -30.91 -20.70 14.17
CA SER A 49 -30.93 -20.52 12.72
C SER A 49 -31.61 -21.72 12.09
N GLU A 50 -32.77 -21.49 11.49
CA GLU A 50 -33.51 -22.54 10.79
C GLU A 50 -32.71 -23.01 9.57
N LYS A 51 -32.59 -24.32 9.41
CA LYS A 51 -32.03 -24.94 8.21
C LYS A 51 -33.11 -25.04 7.15
N ARG A 52 -32.89 -24.41 6.00
CA ARG A 52 -33.74 -24.44 4.80
C ARG A 52 -32.87 -24.89 3.63
N PRO A 53 -32.63 -26.21 3.47
CA PRO A 53 -31.69 -26.72 2.47
C PRO A 53 -32.10 -26.29 1.06
N VAL A 54 -31.21 -25.59 0.37
CA VAL A 54 -31.27 -25.35 -1.07
C VAL A 54 -30.06 -26.04 -1.70
N SER A 55 -30.25 -26.77 -2.79
CA SER A 55 -29.17 -27.48 -3.47
C SER A 55 -28.87 -26.85 -4.82
N ASP A 56 -27.62 -26.50 -5.05
CA ASP A 56 -27.10 -26.16 -6.38
C ASP A 56 -26.25 -27.32 -6.91
N ASP A 57 -26.08 -27.39 -8.23
CA ASP A 57 -25.15 -28.31 -8.87
C ASP A 57 -23.92 -27.53 -9.33
N TYR A 58 -22.75 -27.93 -8.83
CA TYR A 58 -21.46 -27.43 -9.29
C TYR A 58 -20.69 -28.58 -9.91
N HIS A 59 -20.65 -28.62 -11.24
CA HIS A 59 -19.93 -29.63 -12.01
C HIS A 59 -20.38 -31.08 -11.72
N GLY A 60 -21.68 -31.30 -11.56
CA GLY A 60 -22.25 -32.62 -11.25
C GLY A 60 -22.22 -32.98 -9.76
N VAL A 61 -21.79 -32.06 -8.89
CA VAL A 61 -21.80 -32.22 -7.44
C VAL A 61 -22.90 -31.36 -6.86
N ALA A 62 -23.88 -32.00 -6.23
CA ALA A 62 -24.91 -31.32 -5.45
C ALA A 62 -24.30 -30.73 -4.18
N VAL A 63 -24.37 -29.40 -4.03
CA VAL A 63 -23.94 -28.66 -2.84
C VAL A 63 -25.18 -28.11 -2.15
N SER A 64 -25.42 -28.60 -0.92
CA SER A 64 -26.53 -28.13 -0.09
C SER A 64 -26.11 -26.94 0.76
N GLU A 65 -26.93 -25.91 0.72
CA GLU A 65 -26.80 -24.71 1.54
C GLU A 65 -28.03 -24.52 2.41
N ASP A 66 -27.87 -24.78 3.70
CA ASP A 66 -28.97 -24.71 4.68
C ASP A 66 -29.42 -23.27 5.00
N TYR A 67 -28.61 -22.27 4.67
CA TYR A 67 -28.77 -20.91 5.17
C TYR A 67 -28.79 -19.85 4.07
N ARG A 68 -29.05 -20.23 2.80
CA ARG A 68 -29.23 -19.31 1.66
C ARG A 68 -30.18 -18.16 1.99
N TRP A 69 -31.22 -18.44 2.78
CA TRP A 69 -32.20 -17.42 3.19
C TRP A 69 -31.57 -16.25 3.98
N LEU A 70 -30.40 -16.42 4.59
CA LEU A 70 -29.66 -15.35 5.28
C LEU A 70 -28.90 -14.42 4.32
N GLU A 71 -28.75 -14.78 3.03
CA GLU A 71 -28.06 -13.95 2.03
C GLU A 71 -28.84 -12.67 1.71
N ASP A 72 -30.18 -12.70 1.78
CA ASP A 72 -31.02 -11.52 1.58
C ASP A 72 -31.08 -10.67 2.87
N GLY A 73 -30.05 -9.85 3.09
CA GLY A 73 -30.00 -8.93 4.23
C GLY A 73 -31.14 -7.88 4.26
N ALA A 74 -31.87 -7.68 3.16
CA ALA A 74 -33.02 -6.78 3.15
C ALA A 74 -34.29 -7.43 3.70
N ALA A 75 -34.39 -8.76 3.65
CA ALA A 75 -35.53 -9.53 4.11
C ALA A 75 -35.84 -9.26 5.60
N PRO A 76 -37.13 -9.05 5.96
CA PRO A 76 -37.52 -8.80 7.34
C PRO A 76 -37.07 -9.89 8.32
N GLU A 77 -37.09 -11.16 7.90
CA GLU A 77 -36.66 -12.28 8.75
C GLU A 77 -35.16 -12.27 9.04
N VAL A 78 -34.32 -11.91 8.06
CA VAL A 78 -32.87 -11.81 8.24
C VAL A 78 -32.51 -10.65 9.14
N LYS A 79 -33.20 -9.50 9.00
CA LYS A 79 -33.06 -8.36 9.93
C LYS A 79 -33.43 -8.74 11.36
N ALA A 80 -34.52 -9.46 11.55
CA ALA A 80 -34.95 -9.92 12.87
C ALA A 80 -33.95 -10.92 13.48
N TRP A 81 -33.49 -11.89 12.69
CA TRP A 81 -32.45 -12.85 13.09
C TRP A 81 -31.15 -12.14 13.47
N SER A 82 -30.69 -11.18 12.65
CA SER A 82 -29.46 -10.41 12.89
C SER A 82 -29.55 -9.59 14.17
N ALA A 83 -30.70 -8.94 14.42
CA ALA A 83 -30.95 -8.22 15.66
C ALA A 83 -30.90 -9.16 16.88
N ALA A 84 -31.47 -10.37 16.77
CA ALA A 84 -31.43 -11.36 17.84
C ALA A 84 -30.00 -11.86 18.11
N GLN A 85 -29.21 -12.16 17.06
CA GLN A 85 -27.81 -12.57 17.21
C GLN A 85 -26.96 -11.46 17.84
N ASN A 86 -27.17 -10.20 17.42
CA ASN A 86 -26.51 -9.06 18.04
C ASN A 86 -26.88 -8.92 19.51
N ALA A 87 -28.16 -9.03 19.87
CA ALA A 87 -28.60 -8.96 21.26
C ALA A 87 -27.96 -10.07 22.12
N TYR A 88 -27.89 -11.29 21.59
CA TYR A 88 -27.20 -12.41 22.23
C TYR A 88 -25.70 -12.13 22.42
N ALA A 89 -25.01 -11.71 21.36
CA ALA A 89 -23.59 -11.39 21.40
C ALA A 89 -23.31 -10.25 22.40
N ARG A 90 -24.14 -9.21 22.44
CA ARG A 90 -24.03 -8.12 23.42
C ARG A 90 -24.23 -8.62 24.84
N ALA A 91 -25.24 -9.45 25.10
CA ALA A 91 -25.44 -10.03 26.42
C ALA A 91 -24.21 -10.82 26.93
N TYR A 92 -23.52 -11.52 26.03
CA TYR A 92 -22.28 -12.22 26.37
C TYR A 92 -21.08 -11.28 26.54
N LEU A 93 -20.79 -10.46 25.51
CA LEU A 93 -19.62 -9.58 25.47
C LEU A 93 -19.67 -8.51 26.57
N ASP A 94 -20.84 -7.92 26.82
CA ASP A 94 -21.02 -6.87 27.83
C ASP A 94 -20.87 -7.41 29.26
N ALA A 95 -21.01 -8.72 29.46
CA ALA A 95 -20.80 -9.36 30.75
C ALA A 95 -19.34 -9.81 30.98
N LEU A 96 -18.44 -9.68 30.00
CA LEU A 96 -17.04 -10.12 30.13
C LEU A 96 -16.28 -9.29 31.17
N PRO A 97 -15.60 -9.94 32.15
CA PRO A 97 -14.79 -9.22 33.11
C PRO A 97 -13.62 -8.53 32.40
N GLY A 98 -13.41 -7.25 32.72
CA GLY A 98 -12.33 -6.44 32.13
C GLY A 98 -12.69 -5.70 30.85
N ARG A 99 -13.89 -5.91 30.28
CA ARG A 99 -14.38 -5.17 29.09
C ARG A 99 -14.24 -3.67 29.26
N ASP A 100 -14.73 -3.10 30.36
CA ASP A 100 -14.74 -1.65 30.56
C ASP A 100 -13.33 -1.07 30.68
N ALA A 101 -12.39 -1.83 31.28
CA ALA A 101 -10.99 -1.42 31.36
C ALA A 101 -10.31 -1.44 29.97
N ILE A 102 -10.58 -2.47 29.17
CA ILE A 102 -10.08 -2.56 27.78
C ILE A 102 -10.69 -1.45 26.94
N GLN A 103 -12.02 -1.25 27.01
CA GLN A 103 -12.71 -0.18 26.27
C GLN A 103 -12.10 1.18 26.63
N LYS A 104 -11.96 1.48 27.92
CA LYS A 104 -11.35 2.73 28.37
C LYS A 104 -9.94 2.90 27.79
N ARG A 105 -9.09 1.86 27.88
CA ARG A 105 -7.71 1.95 27.39
C ARG A 105 -7.63 2.10 25.87
N VAL A 106 -8.47 1.39 25.11
CA VAL A 106 -8.54 1.53 23.65
C VAL A 106 -9.02 2.93 23.27
N SER A 107 -10.05 3.45 23.94
CA SER A 107 -10.51 4.84 23.75
C SER A 107 -9.41 5.85 24.03
N GLU A 108 -8.68 5.73 25.15
CA GLU A 108 -7.53 6.61 25.46
C GLU A 108 -6.46 6.60 24.35
N VAL A 109 -6.24 5.46 23.68
CA VAL A 109 -5.26 5.35 22.60
C VAL A 109 -5.79 5.94 21.28
N LEU A 110 -7.05 5.67 20.93
CA LEU A 110 -7.66 6.13 19.68
C LEU A 110 -8.01 7.63 19.70
N GLU A 111 -8.37 8.16 20.87
CA GLU A 111 -8.71 9.57 21.07
C GLU A 111 -7.48 10.43 21.41
N ALA A 112 -6.32 9.82 21.64
CA ALA A 112 -5.09 10.56 21.81
C ALA A 112 -4.80 11.40 20.55
N ASP A 113 -4.38 12.65 20.77
CA ASP A 113 -3.99 13.56 19.71
C ASP A 113 -2.70 13.06 19.02
N SER A 114 -2.92 12.14 18.08
CA SER A 114 -1.89 11.38 17.36
C SER A 114 -2.05 11.68 15.88
N GLU A 115 -1.66 12.89 15.51
CA GLU A 115 -1.67 13.31 14.11
C GLU A 115 -0.74 12.41 13.28
N SER A 116 -1.20 12.05 12.09
CA SER A 116 -0.40 11.29 11.14
C SER A 116 -0.57 11.84 9.73
N TYR A 117 0.45 11.62 8.91
CA TYR A 117 0.50 12.12 7.54
C TYR A 117 0.67 10.95 6.57
N PHE A 118 0.08 11.04 5.39
CA PHE A 118 0.27 10.07 4.31
C PHE A 118 0.15 10.76 2.94
N GLY A 119 0.55 10.05 1.87
CA GLY A 119 0.53 10.59 0.51
C GLY A 119 1.30 11.90 0.36
N VAL A 120 2.43 12.09 1.06
CA VAL A 120 3.21 13.34 0.94
C VAL A 120 3.72 13.48 -0.49
N SER A 121 3.45 14.61 -1.13
CA SER A 121 3.90 14.92 -2.49
C SER A 121 4.69 16.23 -2.51
N LYS A 122 5.89 16.21 -3.10
CA LYS A 122 6.65 17.44 -3.34
C LYS A 122 5.96 18.29 -4.40
N ILE A 123 5.87 19.60 -4.15
CA ILE A 123 5.45 20.60 -5.14
C ILE A 123 6.41 21.79 -5.14
N GLU A 124 6.27 22.70 -6.11
CA GLU A 124 6.99 23.97 -6.08
C GLU A 124 6.64 24.74 -4.79
N GLY A 125 7.66 25.20 -4.06
CA GLY A 125 7.49 25.98 -2.84
C GLY A 125 7.10 25.20 -1.57
N GLY A 126 6.85 23.89 -1.63
CA GLY A 126 6.46 23.14 -0.44
C GLY A 126 6.11 21.67 -0.69
N PHE A 127 5.15 21.16 0.06
CA PHE A 127 4.63 19.80 -0.01
C PHE A 127 3.11 19.82 0.18
N LEU A 128 2.41 18.88 -0.46
CA LEU A 128 1.05 18.51 -0.11
C LEU A 128 1.07 17.20 0.69
N ALA A 129 0.17 17.04 1.64
CA ALA A 129 0.05 15.82 2.42
C ALA A 129 -1.39 15.61 2.89
N MET A 130 -1.83 14.36 2.93
CA MET A 130 -3.03 14.00 3.68
C MET A 130 -2.69 14.00 5.16
N LYS A 131 -3.52 14.68 5.96
CA LYS A 131 -3.42 14.75 7.41
C LYS A 131 -4.61 14.03 8.04
N ARG A 132 -4.33 13.08 8.93
CA ARG A 132 -5.29 12.52 9.89
C ARG A 132 -5.06 13.21 11.22
N GLN A 133 -6.12 13.76 11.81
CA GLN A 133 -6.06 14.45 13.09
C GLN A 133 -7.31 14.11 13.91
N PRO A 134 -7.26 13.09 14.79
CA PRO A 134 -8.31 12.84 15.74
C PRO A 134 -8.66 14.13 16.52
N PRO A 135 -9.94 14.41 16.81
CA PRO A 135 -11.12 13.57 16.59
C PRO A 135 -11.80 13.76 15.22
N LYS A 136 -11.21 14.50 14.26
CA LYS A 136 -11.79 14.64 12.93
C LYS A 136 -11.95 13.26 12.30
N GLN A 137 -13.13 12.99 11.74
CA GLN A 137 -13.50 11.67 11.23
C GLN A 137 -12.78 11.36 9.92
N GLN A 138 -12.56 12.38 9.09
CA GLN A 138 -11.99 12.24 7.76
C GLN A 138 -10.59 12.88 7.67
N PRO A 139 -9.62 12.22 7.03
CA PRO A 139 -8.39 12.86 6.61
C PRO A 139 -8.65 14.06 5.69
N PHE A 140 -7.77 15.06 5.72
CA PHE A 140 -7.88 16.28 4.92
C PHE A 140 -6.54 16.66 4.30
N LEU A 141 -6.57 17.38 3.19
CA LEU A 141 -5.38 17.78 2.45
C LEU A 141 -4.80 19.07 3.04
N VAL A 142 -3.51 19.06 3.35
CA VAL A 142 -2.76 20.22 3.81
C VAL A 142 -1.58 20.53 2.90
N TRP A 143 -1.16 21.79 2.91
CA TRP A 143 0.08 22.28 2.35
C TRP A 143 1.08 22.59 3.47
N LEU A 144 2.34 22.23 3.25
CA LEU A 144 3.46 22.38 4.17
C LEU A 144 4.62 23.10 3.46
N ALA A 145 5.16 24.15 4.07
CA ALA A 145 6.40 24.77 3.59
C ALA A 145 7.63 23.88 3.89
N ASP A 146 7.62 23.27 5.09
CA ASP A 146 8.71 22.47 5.63
C ASP A 146 8.16 21.23 6.34
N LEU A 147 8.80 20.09 6.12
CA LEU A 147 8.46 18.80 6.75
C LEU A 147 8.80 18.78 8.24
N ASP A 148 9.68 19.69 8.69
CA ASP A 148 10.11 19.81 10.07
C ASP A 148 9.28 20.82 10.88
N ALA A 149 8.30 21.48 10.24
CA ALA A 149 7.37 22.42 10.87
C ALA A 149 5.88 22.09 10.58
N PRO A 150 5.38 20.89 10.96
CA PRO A 150 4.01 20.46 10.69
C PRO A 150 2.93 21.40 11.25
N ASP A 151 3.20 22.07 12.36
CA ASP A 151 2.25 22.99 13.02
C ASP A 151 1.95 24.24 12.16
N ALA A 152 2.80 24.54 11.18
CA ALA A 152 2.60 25.62 10.22
C ALA A 152 1.80 25.17 8.98
N ALA A 153 1.26 23.95 8.98
CA ALA A 153 0.45 23.43 7.87
C ALA A 153 -0.79 24.29 7.62
N ARG A 154 -1.09 24.51 6.33
CA ARG A 154 -2.31 25.18 5.89
C ARG A 154 -3.25 24.18 5.24
N VAL A 155 -4.51 24.17 5.66
CA VAL A 155 -5.55 23.35 5.02
C VAL A 155 -5.77 23.80 3.57
N VAL A 156 -5.84 22.83 2.65
CA VAL A 156 -6.21 23.05 1.25
C VAL A 156 -7.62 22.52 0.99
N VAL A 157 -7.92 21.29 1.40
CA VAL A 157 -9.24 20.65 1.21
C VAL A 157 -9.61 19.90 2.48
N ASP A 158 -10.75 20.23 3.10
CA ASP A 158 -11.23 19.56 4.33
C ASP A 158 -12.63 18.95 4.12
N PRO A 159 -12.75 17.64 3.90
CA PRO A 159 -14.05 16.98 3.74
C PRO A 159 -14.94 17.09 4.99
N ASN A 160 -14.34 17.26 6.19
CA ASN A 160 -15.11 17.46 7.42
C ASN A 160 -15.84 18.82 7.43
N ALA A 161 -15.37 19.80 6.64
CA ALA A 161 -16.03 21.09 6.46
C ALA A 161 -17.01 21.11 5.28
N MET A 162 -16.92 20.13 4.37
CA MET A 162 -17.81 19.99 3.21
C MET A 162 -19.12 19.27 3.55
N ASP A 163 -19.08 18.39 4.55
CA ASP A 163 -20.18 17.51 4.93
C ASP A 163 -20.21 17.27 6.44
N ASP A 164 -21.18 17.91 7.12
CA ASP A 164 -21.40 17.79 8.56
C ASP A 164 -21.72 16.35 9.01
N LYS A 165 -22.14 15.46 8.10
CA LYS A 165 -22.39 14.05 8.41
C LYS A 165 -21.11 13.21 8.41
N GLY A 166 -19.99 13.76 7.94
CA GLY A 166 -18.70 13.06 7.87
C GLY A 166 -18.68 11.90 6.87
N THR A 167 -19.57 11.92 5.86
CA THR A 167 -19.71 10.85 4.87
C THR A 167 -18.97 11.12 3.56
N THR A 168 -18.32 12.27 3.45
CA THR A 168 -17.45 12.63 2.32
C THR A 168 -16.01 12.20 2.62
N HIS A 169 -15.40 11.46 1.70
CA HIS A 169 -14.02 11.00 1.81
C HIS A 169 -13.15 11.62 0.71
N LEU A 170 -11.89 11.89 1.02
CA LEU A 170 -10.88 12.27 0.04
C LEU A 170 -10.06 11.02 -0.26
N ASP A 171 -10.26 10.45 -1.44
CA ASP A 171 -9.70 9.15 -1.81
C ASP A 171 -8.20 9.26 -2.14
N TRP A 172 -7.85 10.22 -3.01
CA TRP A 172 -6.46 10.53 -3.39
C TRP A 172 -6.36 11.93 -3.99
N PHE A 173 -5.13 12.41 -4.19
CA PHE A 173 -4.87 13.69 -4.84
C PHE A 173 -3.66 13.63 -5.77
N VAL A 174 -3.65 14.49 -6.79
CA VAL A 174 -2.51 14.65 -7.73
C VAL A 174 -2.27 16.14 -7.97
N ALA A 175 -1.08 16.61 -7.60
CA ALA A 175 -0.68 18.00 -7.80
C ALA A 175 -0.44 18.32 -9.28
N ALA A 176 -0.92 19.48 -9.73
CA ALA A 176 -0.61 19.99 -11.06
C ALA A 176 0.88 20.37 -11.18
N PRO A 177 1.46 20.38 -12.39
CA PRO A 177 2.87 20.73 -12.59
C PRO A 177 3.22 22.16 -12.16
N ASP A 178 2.24 23.07 -12.13
CA ASP A 178 2.41 24.46 -11.72
C ASP A 178 2.45 24.66 -10.20
N GLY A 179 2.16 23.61 -9.40
CA GLY A 179 2.06 23.68 -7.94
C GLY A 179 0.91 24.56 -7.42
N LYS A 180 0.07 25.13 -8.31
CA LYS A 180 -1.02 26.04 -7.97
C LYS A 180 -2.36 25.34 -7.93
N HIS A 181 -2.51 24.22 -8.64
CA HIS A 181 -3.71 23.42 -8.64
C HIS A 181 -3.47 22.00 -8.12
N VAL A 182 -4.50 21.39 -7.56
CA VAL A 182 -4.50 19.98 -7.16
C VAL A 182 -5.81 19.34 -7.59
N ALA A 183 -5.72 18.21 -8.28
CA ALA A 183 -6.86 17.34 -8.54
C ALA A 183 -7.07 16.44 -7.32
N VAL A 184 -8.31 16.30 -6.88
CA VAL A 184 -8.68 15.58 -5.67
C VAL A 184 -9.87 14.69 -5.99
N SER A 185 -9.73 13.38 -5.79
CA SER A 185 -10.84 12.44 -5.91
C SER A 185 -11.63 12.39 -4.61
N ILE A 186 -12.94 12.56 -4.73
CA ILE A 186 -13.86 12.63 -3.60
C ILE A 186 -15.00 11.63 -3.81
N SER A 187 -15.20 10.76 -2.84
CA SER A 187 -16.34 9.84 -2.75
C SER A 187 -17.28 10.24 -1.61
N LYS A 188 -18.54 9.81 -1.68
CA LYS A 188 -19.58 10.18 -0.71
C LYS A 188 -20.36 8.96 -0.27
N ALA A 189 -20.80 8.96 0.98
CA ALA A 189 -21.63 7.89 1.56
C ALA A 189 -21.03 6.47 1.41
N GLY A 190 -19.69 6.38 1.37
CA GLY A 190 -18.98 5.09 1.24
C GLY A 190 -19.22 4.39 -0.10
N THR A 191 -19.54 5.13 -1.17
CA THR A 191 -19.77 4.54 -2.49
C THR A 191 -18.53 3.94 -3.14
N GLU A 192 -17.34 4.36 -2.70
CA GLU A 192 -16.06 4.04 -3.37
C GLU A 192 -16.15 4.33 -4.88
N SER A 193 -16.87 5.41 -5.23
CA SER A 193 -17.01 5.95 -6.58
C SER A 193 -16.65 7.42 -6.51
N GLY A 194 -15.39 7.71 -6.81
CA GLY A 194 -14.79 9.03 -6.70
C GLY A 194 -14.98 9.88 -7.96
N ASP A 195 -15.45 11.10 -7.75
CA ASP A 195 -15.44 12.19 -8.74
C ASP A 195 -14.20 13.06 -8.48
N VAL A 196 -13.55 13.55 -9.54
CA VAL A 196 -12.40 14.44 -9.41
C VAL A 196 -12.85 15.89 -9.41
N HIS A 197 -12.39 16.62 -8.39
CA HIS A 197 -12.53 18.05 -8.20
C HIS A 197 -11.15 18.69 -8.31
N VAL A 198 -11.07 19.92 -8.84
CA VAL A 198 -9.80 20.67 -8.88
C VAL A 198 -9.86 21.81 -7.87
N PHE A 199 -8.80 21.99 -7.08
CA PHE A 199 -8.70 23.07 -6.10
C PHE A 199 -7.47 23.93 -6.33
N GLU A 200 -7.58 25.23 -6.07
CA GLU A 200 -6.43 26.12 -5.95
C GLU A 200 -5.68 25.81 -4.64
N VAL A 201 -4.40 25.43 -4.74
CA VAL A 201 -3.55 25.12 -3.59
C VAL A 201 -3.43 26.32 -2.65
N GLY A 202 -3.32 27.54 -3.19
CA GLY A 202 -3.10 28.76 -2.42
C GLY A 202 -4.31 29.20 -1.59
N THR A 203 -5.52 29.03 -2.10
CA THR A 203 -6.76 29.56 -1.50
C THR A 203 -7.67 28.47 -0.94
N GLY A 204 -7.52 27.22 -1.38
CA GLY A 204 -8.42 26.10 -1.07
C GLY A 204 -9.76 26.17 -1.82
N LYS A 205 -9.92 27.10 -2.77
CA LYS A 205 -11.17 27.23 -3.54
C LYS A 205 -11.22 26.17 -4.62
N GLU A 206 -12.39 25.55 -4.78
CA GLU A 206 -12.68 24.71 -5.93
C GLU A 206 -12.64 25.55 -7.22
N ALA A 207 -12.04 24.98 -8.25
CA ALA A 207 -11.84 25.57 -9.55
C ALA A 207 -12.34 24.58 -10.62
N PHE A 208 -12.80 25.14 -11.75
CA PHE A 208 -13.29 24.37 -12.89
C PHE A 208 -14.51 23.49 -12.56
N GLU A 209 -14.88 22.64 -13.51
CA GLU A 209 -15.93 21.64 -13.44
C GLU A 209 -15.52 20.39 -12.65
N VAL A 210 -16.51 19.59 -12.24
CA VAL A 210 -16.31 18.26 -11.62
C VAL A 210 -16.23 17.19 -12.70
N ILE A 211 -15.31 16.25 -12.55
CA ILE A 211 -15.06 15.17 -13.50
C ILE A 211 -15.59 13.86 -12.89
N PRO A 212 -16.75 13.34 -13.36
CA PRO A 212 -17.41 12.26 -12.66
C PRO A 212 -16.85 10.88 -12.99
N ARG A 213 -17.00 9.91 -12.09
CA ARG A 213 -16.69 8.48 -12.29
C ARG A 213 -15.25 8.22 -12.74
N VAL A 214 -14.29 8.83 -12.04
CA VAL A 214 -12.85 8.59 -12.26
C VAL A 214 -12.42 7.28 -11.61
N ASN A 215 -12.96 7.04 -10.42
CA ASN A 215 -12.82 5.87 -9.57
C ASN A 215 -14.14 5.07 -9.55
N GLY A 216 -14.10 3.78 -9.20
CA GLY A 216 -15.30 2.95 -9.07
C GLY A 216 -14.99 1.52 -8.62
N GLY A 217 -16.03 0.66 -8.61
CA GLY A 217 -16.02 -0.62 -7.89
C GLY A 217 -14.95 -1.65 -8.26
N THR A 218 -14.29 -1.56 -9.43
CA THR A 218 -13.18 -2.46 -9.78
C THR A 218 -11.79 -1.82 -9.70
N ALA A 219 -11.67 -0.52 -9.42
CA ALA A 219 -10.40 0.19 -9.56
C ALA A 219 -10.43 1.57 -8.87
N GLY A 220 -9.37 1.88 -8.12
CA GLY A 220 -9.21 3.12 -7.36
C GLY A 220 -9.14 4.41 -8.19
N GLY A 221 -8.97 4.30 -9.51
CA GLY A 221 -8.84 5.42 -10.44
C GLY A 221 -7.46 6.08 -10.41
N ASP A 222 -7.08 6.76 -11.50
CA ASP A 222 -5.80 7.46 -11.60
C ASP A 222 -5.85 8.66 -12.56
N LEU A 223 -4.91 9.59 -12.40
CA LEU A 223 -4.82 10.83 -13.15
C LEU A 223 -3.37 11.30 -13.31
N ALA A 224 -3.02 11.71 -14.52
CA ALA A 224 -1.77 12.38 -14.82
C ALA A 224 -1.99 13.71 -15.53
N TRP A 225 -1.54 14.81 -14.91
CA TRP A 225 -1.59 16.14 -15.51
C TRP A 225 -0.79 16.22 -16.80
N ALA A 226 -1.31 16.93 -17.80
CA ALA A 226 -0.53 17.34 -18.95
C ALA A 226 0.60 18.29 -18.51
N PRO A 227 1.76 18.29 -19.18
CA PRO A 227 2.89 19.14 -18.80
C PRO A 227 2.59 20.63 -18.70
N ASP A 228 1.63 21.13 -19.48
CA ASP A 228 1.23 22.55 -19.49
C ASP A 228 0.19 22.91 -18.42
N GLY A 229 -0.29 21.92 -17.64
CA GLY A 229 -1.28 22.10 -16.58
C GLY A 229 -2.68 22.48 -17.07
N LYS A 230 -2.97 22.45 -18.37
CA LYS A 230 -4.28 22.88 -18.92
C LYS A 230 -5.34 21.77 -18.94
N GLY A 231 -4.99 20.59 -18.45
CA GLY A 231 -5.81 19.39 -18.51
C GLY A 231 -5.04 18.19 -18.00
N PHE A 232 -5.70 17.03 -18.01
CA PHE A 232 -5.12 15.79 -17.50
C PHE A 232 -5.66 14.57 -18.22
N TYR A 233 -4.86 13.52 -18.23
CA TYR A 233 -5.25 12.17 -18.61
C TYR A 233 -5.79 11.47 -17.38
N TYR A 234 -6.91 10.78 -17.49
CA TYR A 234 -7.56 10.19 -16.33
C TYR A 234 -8.34 8.94 -16.70
N THR A 235 -8.49 8.05 -15.73
CA THR A 235 -9.34 6.88 -15.84
C THR A 235 -10.81 7.26 -15.78
N ARG A 236 -11.66 6.59 -16.56
CA ARG A 236 -13.10 6.89 -16.63
C ARG A 236 -13.89 5.60 -16.72
N TYR A 237 -14.81 5.41 -15.79
CA TYR A 237 -15.85 4.39 -15.92
C TYR A 237 -16.95 4.87 -16.88
N PRO A 238 -17.68 3.93 -17.51
CA PRO A 238 -18.84 4.26 -18.34
C PRO A 238 -19.82 5.21 -17.62
N ARG A 239 -20.32 6.21 -18.34
CA ARG A 239 -21.29 7.19 -17.82
C ARG A 239 -22.67 7.00 -18.47
N GLY A 240 -23.73 7.31 -17.73
CA GLY A 240 -25.10 7.29 -18.26
C GLY A 240 -25.51 5.93 -18.85
N GLU A 241 -25.79 5.92 -20.15
CA GLU A 241 -26.24 4.73 -20.91
C GLU A 241 -25.15 4.20 -21.85
N GLU A 242 -23.88 4.59 -21.66
CA GLU A 242 -22.76 4.06 -22.47
C GLU A 242 -22.61 2.54 -22.36
N ARG A 243 -23.08 1.95 -21.25
CA ARG A 243 -23.11 0.51 -20.97
C ARG A 243 -24.37 0.13 -20.17
N PRO A 244 -24.79 -1.16 -20.23
CA PRO A 244 -25.81 -1.71 -19.34
C PRO A 244 -25.48 -1.50 -17.85
N ALA A 245 -26.49 -1.54 -16.99
CA ALA A 245 -26.35 -1.23 -15.57
C ALA A 245 -25.34 -2.15 -14.87
N GLU A 246 -25.34 -3.44 -15.22
CA GLU A 246 -24.44 -4.48 -14.72
C GLU A 246 -22.96 -4.30 -15.12
N ASP A 247 -22.70 -3.42 -16.09
CA ASP A 247 -21.37 -3.13 -16.64
C ASP A 247 -20.88 -1.71 -16.30
N ARG A 248 -21.66 -0.93 -15.53
CA ARG A 248 -21.31 0.46 -15.20
C ARG A 248 -20.03 0.58 -14.38
N ASP A 249 -19.79 -0.37 -13.50
CA ASP A 249 -18.63 -0.39 -12.60
C ASP A 249 -17.50 -1.26 -13.16
N PHE A 250 -17.50 -1.48 -14.48
CA PHE A 250 -16.51 -2.22 -15.24
C PHE A 250 -16.04 -1.40 -16.45
N TYR A 251 -15.10 -1.93 -17.22
CA TYR A 251 -14.58 -1.32 -18.45
C TYR A 251 -14.01 0.08 -18.24
N GLN A 252 -13.14 0.24 -17.24
CA GLN A 252 -12.39 1.47 -17.07
C GLN A 252 -11.57 1.77 -18.34
N GLN A 253 -11.57 3.03 -18.76
CA GLN A 253 -10.86 3.50 -19.95
C GLN A 253 -10.07 4.77 -19.64
N LEU A 254 -9.18 5.15 -20.54
CA LEU A 254 -8.39 6.36 -20.44
C LEU A 254 -8.94 7.47 -21.34
N TYR A 255 -9.10 8.66 -20.75
CA TYR A 255 -9.56 9.88 -21.42
C TYR A 255 -8.62 11.04 -21.11
N PHE A 256 -8.68 12.07 -21.94
CA PHE A 256 -8.08 13.37 -21.68
C PHE A 256 -9.17 14.43 -21.48
N HIS A 257 -9.08 15.13 -20.36
CA HIS A 257 -9.94 16.26 -20.03
C HIS A 257 -9.17 17.57 -20.18
N ALA A 258 -9.75 18.54 -20.87
CA ALA A 258 -9.25 19.91 -20.94
C ALA A 258 -10.04 20.79 -19.96
N LEU A 259 -9.35 21.48 -19.06
CA LEU A 259 -9.99 22.29 -18.03
C LEU A 259 -10.84 23.41 -18.62
N GLY A 260 -11.99 23.68 -18.00
CA GLY A 260 -12.94 24.69 -18.44
C GLY A 260 -13.81 24.23 -19.61
N THR A 261 -13.91 22.92 -19.84
CA THR A 261 -14.73 22.35 -20.92
C THR A 261 -15.71 21.30 -20.39
N PRO A 262 -16.91 21.15 -20.99
CA PRO A 262 -17.84 20.10 -20.57
C PRO A 262 -17.22 18.70 -20.73
N THR A 263 -17.42 17.83 -19.73
CA THR A 263 -16.80 16.49 -19.69
C THR A 263 -17.25 15.57 -20.84
N GLU A 264 -18.35 15.89 -21.52
CA GLU A 264 -18.82 15.20 -22.73
C GLU A 264 -17.90 15.44 -23.94
N LYS A 265 -17.01 16.44 -23.86
CA LYS A 265 -16.01 16.76 -24.89
C LYS A 265 -14.66 16.10 -24.63
N ASP A 266 -14.54 15.32 -23.55
CA ASP A 266 -13.30 14.65 -23.21
C ASP A 266 -12.86 13.73 -24.34
N ARG A 267 -11.57 13.80 -24.68
CA ARG A 267 -11.00 13.03 -25.78
C ARG A 267 -10.69 11.62 -25.30
N TYR A 268 -11.28 10.62 -25.95
CA TYR A 268 -10.90 9.22 -25.75
C TYR A 268 -9.41 8.99 -26.08
N GLU A 269 -8.71 8.20 -25.27
CA GLU A 269 -7.29 7.88 -25.45
C GLU A 269 -7.04 6.39 -25.67
N LEU A 270 -7.39 5.53 -24.71
CA LEU A 270 -7.11 4.10 -24.70
C LEU A 270 -8.21 3.36 -23.90
N GLY A 271 -8.41 2.06 -24.14
CA GLY A 271 -9.21 1.23 -23.23
C GLY A 271 -10.34 0.40 -23.84
N LYS A 272 -10.78 0.68 -25.06
CA LYS A 272 -11.94 -0.02 -25.68
C LYS A 272 -11.78 -1.53 -25.78
N ASP A 273 -10.54 -1.99 -25.97
CA ASP A 273 -10.20 -3.41 -26.14
C ASP A 273 -9.57 -4.03 -24.87
N LEU A 274 -9.54 -3.29 -23.76
CA LEU A 274 -9.03 -3.81 -22.50
C LEU A 274 -10.06 -4.78 -21.86
N PRO A 275 -9.60 -5.70 -20.99
CA PRO A 275 -10.49 -6.60 -20.24
C PRO A 275 -11.58 -5.86 -19.47
N ARG A 276 -12.72 -6.54 -19.23
CA ARG A 276 -13.85 -6.02 -18.44
C ARG A 276 -13.44 -5.48 -17.07
N ILE A 277 -12.45 -6.11 -16.45
CA ILE A 277 -11.92 -5.81 -15.11
C ILE A 277 -10.54 -5.13 -15.19
N ALA A 278 -10.25 -4.41 -16.28
CA ALA A 278 -8.97 -3.71 -16.39
C ALA A 278 -8.90 -2.54 -15.39
N GLU A 279 -7.74 -2.42 -14.76
CA GLU A 279 -7.37 -1.33 -13.87
C GLU A 279 -6.19 -0.59 -14.52
N ILE A 280 -6.18 0.74 -14.45
CA ILE A 280 -5.24 1.57 -15.22
C ILE A 280 -4.52 2.54 -14.29
N GLN A 281 -3.19 2.55 -14.39
CA GLN A 281 -2.32 3.61 -13.87
C GLN A 281 -1.67 4.41 -15.00
N VAL A 282 -1.43 5.69 -14.76
CA VAL A 282 -0.82 6.63 -15.69
C VAL A 282 0.33 7.41 -15.06
N ALA A 283 1.50 7.37 -15.70
CA ALA A 283 2.69 8.11 -15.27
C ALA A 283 3.17 9.05 -16.38
N MET A 284 3.09 10.37 -16.14
CA MET A 284 3.55 11.40 -17.08
C MET A 284 5.01 11.78 -16.87
N HIS A 285 5.83 11.68 -17.93
CA HIS A 285 7.15 12.29 -17.96
C HIS A 285 7.06 13.76 -18.38
N LYS A 286 6.97 14.65 -17.36
CA LYS A 286 6.73 16.09 -17.51
C LYS A 286 7.59 16.76 -18.60
N ALA A 287 8.88 16.47 -18.66
CA ALA A 287 9.79 17.11 -19.61
C ALA A 287 9.52 16.75 -21.08
N SER A 288 9.07 15.53 -21.35
CA SER A 288 8.87 15.03 -22.72
C SER A 288 7.40 15.01 -23.17
N GLY A 289 6.46 15.10 -22.22
CA GLY A 289 5.04 14.86 -22.46
C GLY A 289 4.68 13.42 -22.84
N ARG A 290 5.62 12.48 -22.69
CA ARG A 290 5.35 11.04 -22.83
C ARG A 290 4.67 10.51 -21.58
N MET A 291 3.84 9.49 -21.76
CA MET A 291 3.11 8.88 -20.66
C MET A 291 3.21 7.36 -20.74
N LEU A 292 3.50 6.72 -19.61
CA LEU A 292 3.32 5.29 -19.44
C LEU A 292 1.90 5.04 -18.96
N VAL A 293 1.26 4.01 -19.53
CA VAL A 293 -0.03 3.50 -19.10
C VAL A 293 0.16 2.04 -18.73
N THR A 294 0.11 1.74 -17.44
CA THR A 294 0.18 0.38 -16.93
C THR A 294 -1.25 -0.10 -16.73
N VAL A 295 -1.58 -1.27 -17.30
CA VAL A 295 -2.89 -1.88 -17.21
C VAL A 295 -2.75 -3.22 -16.51
N GLN A 296 -3.47 -3.39 -15.40
CA GLN A 296 -3.60 -4.67 -14.71
C GLN A 296 -4.95 -5.31 -15.05
N LYS A 297 -4.99 -6.63 -15.24
CA LYS A 297 -6.25 -7.37 -15.45
C LYS A 297 -6.79 -7.90 -14.11
N GLY A 298 -7.54 -7.06 -13.40
CA GLY A 298 -7.99 -7.30 -12.03
C GLY A 298 -6.81 -7.60 -11.09
N ASP A 299 -7.06 -8.16 -9.91
CA ASP A 299 -6.01 -8.50 -8.94
C ASP A 299 -5.16 -9.76 -9.29
N GLY A 300 -5.16 -10.18 -10.55
CA GLY A 300 -4.56 -11.45 -11.01
C GLY A 300 -3.05 -11.43 -11.29
N GLY A 301 -2.40 -10.27 -11.24
CA GLY A 301 -0.96 -10.12 -11.53
C GLY A 301 -0.59 -10.21 -13.02
N GLU A 302 -1.54 -9.96 -13.92
CA GLU A 302 -1.33 -9.88 -15.37
C GLU A 302 -1.28 -8.41 -15.82
N PHE A 303 -0.16 -7.98 -16.45
CA PHE A 303 0.10 -6.58 -16.79
C PHE A 303 0.38 -6.32 -18.28
N GLN A 304 -0.19 -5.24 -18.81
CA GLN A 304 0.16 -4.62 -20.08
C GLN A 304 0.75 -3.24 -19.83
N ILE A 305 1.72 -2.84 -20.64
CA ILE A 305 2.29 -1.50 -20.56
C ILE A 305 2.24 -0.85 -21.93
N TYR A 306 1.73 0.37 -21.98
CA TYR A 306 1.71 1.21 -23.18
C TYR A 306 2.55 2.46 -22.96
N LEU A 307 3.26 2.89 -24.00
CA LEU A 307 3.91 4.19 -24.06
C LEU A 307 3.13 5.09 -25.02
N ARG A 308 2.62 6.21 -24.52
CA ARG A 308 2.15 7.33 -25.32
C ARG A 308 3.32 8.27 -25.61
N ASP A 309 3.64 8.50 -26.88
CA ASP A 309 4.66 9.47 -27.25
C ASP A 309 4.16 10.93 -27.14
N GLY A 310 5.06 11.90 -27.28
CA GLY A 310 4.72 13.33 -27.21
C GLY A 310 3.81 13.82 -28.36
N LYS A 311 3.58 13.00 -29.39
CA LYS A 311 2.64 13.26 -30.49
C LYS A 311 1.29 12.58 -30.29
N GLY A 312 1.13 11.83 -29.19
CA GLY A 312 -0.09 11.13 -28.82
C GLY A 312 -0.26 9.74 -29.43
N LYS A 313 0.78 9.16 -30.01
CA LYS A 313 0.74 7.78 -30.48
C LYS A 313 1.00 6.82 -29.32
N TYR A 314 0.11 5.84 -29.16
CA TYR A 314 0.31 4.72 -28.24
C TYR A 314 1.08 3.58 -28.92
N THR A 315 2.05 3.03 -28.21
CA THR A 315 2.78 1.81 -28.57
C THR A 315 2.69 0.86 -27.39
N ARG A 316 2.20 -0.37 -27.59
CA ARG A 316 2.24 -1.40 -26.54
C ARG A 316 3.69 -1.84 -26.35
N LEU A 317 4.23 -1.58 -25.17
CA LEU A 317 5.58 -1.90 -24.76
C LEU A 317 5.70 -3.36 -24.33
N ALA A 318 4.75 -3.82 -23.51
CA ALA A 318 4.71 -5.19 -23.00
C ALA A 318 3.27 -5.71 -22.92
N ASP A 319 3.13 -7.03 -23.04
CA ASP A 319 1.89 -7.78 -22.81
C ASP A 319 2.11 -8.87 -21.74
N PHE A 320 1.05 -9.56 -21.31
CA PHE A 320 1.10 -10.52 -20.20
C PHE A 320 2.24 -11.56 -20.29
N PRO A 321 2.53 -12.17 -21.45
CA PRO A 321 3.60 -13.17 -21.58
C PRO A 321 5.01 -12.60 -21.38
N ASP A 322 5.21 -11.29 -21.50
CA ASP A 322 6.52 -10.65 -21.31
C ASP A 322 6.89 -10.55 -19.81
N GLN A 323 5.90 -10.71 -18.91
CA GLN A 323 6.07 -10.62 -17.46
C GLN A 323 6.82 -9.35 -17.02
N ILE A 324 6.49 -8.22 -17.64
CA ILE A 324 6.89 -6.88 -17.22
C ILE A 324 5.74 -6.29 -16.41
N LEU A 325 5.97 -5.98 -15.15
CA LEU A 325 4.91 -5.57 -14.22
C LEU A 325 4.81 -4.04 -14.13
N GLN A 326 5.95 -3.35 -14.16
CA GLN A 326 6.02 -1.89 -14.10
C GLN A 326 7.12 -1.33 -15.00
N ALA A 327 6.97 -0.08 -15.40
CA ALA A 327 7.98 0.69 -16.12
C ALA A 327 8.12 2.09 -15.51
N THR A 328 9.34 2.60 -15.46
CA THR A 328 9.68 3.95 -14.99
C THR A 328 10.55 4.66 -16.02
N PHE A 329 10.31 5.95 -16.23
CA PHE A 329 11.18 6.79 -17.04
C PHE A 329 12.54 7.00 -16.38
N GLY A 330 13.61 6.77 -17.14
CA GLY A 330 14.96 7.14 -16.74
C GLY A 330 15.36 8.54 -17.23
N PRO A 331 16.52 9.04 -16.77
CA PRO A 331 16.98 10.39 -17.10
C PRO A 331 17.54 10.55 -18.53
N LYS A 332 17.71 9.46 -19.31
CA LYS A 332 18.40 9.49 -20.62
C LYS A 332 17.52 8.98 -21.77
N ASP A 333 16.26 9.42 -21.80
CA ASP A 333 15.25 8.96 -22.78
C ASP A 333 15.14 7.43 -22.86
N ASP A 334 15.15 6.81 -21.69
CA ASP A 334 15.19 5.38 -21.44
C ASP A 334 14.12 4.96 -20.43
N LEU A 335 13.95 3.66 -20.28
CA LEU A 335 13.02 3.04 -19.34
C LEU A 335 13.76 2.03 -18.48
N TYR A 336 13.38 1.99 -17.21
CA TYR A 336 13.66 0.90 -16.29
C TYR A 336 12.41 0.05 -16.11
N LEU A 337 12.53 -1.27 -16.20
CA LEU A 337 11.40 -2.19 -16.17
C LEU A 337 11.54 -3.18 -15.01
N LEU A 338 10.47 -3.40 -14.25
CA LEU A 338 10.39 -4.51 -13.30
C LEU A 338 9.88 -5.75 -14.02
N SER A 339 10.70 -6.80 -14.06
CA SER A 339 10.37 -8.06 -14.75
C SER A 339 10.40 -9.26 -13.80
N ARG A 340 9.44 -10.17 -13.97
CA ARG A 340 9.45 -11.51 -13.36
C ARG A 340 9.81 -12.64 -14.33
N ALA A 341 10.15 -12.30 -15.58
CA ALA A 341 10.51 -13.28 -16.61
C ALA A 341 11.75 -14.09 -16.23
N GLY A 342 11.55 -15.34 -15.84
CA GLY A 342 12.62 -16.22 -15.34
C GLY A 342 13.30 -15.72 -14.06
N ALA A 343 12.63 -14.84 -13.31
CA ALA A 343 13.13 -14.20 -12.09
C ALA A 343 11.94 -13.97 -11.13
N PRO A 344 11.39 -15.01 -10.47
CA PRO A 344 10.18 -14.90 -9.65
C PRO A 344 10.25 -13.85 -8.53
N ARG A 345 11.44 -13.55 -8.00
CA ARG A 345 11.66 -12.46 -7.02
C ARG A 345 11.92 -11.09 -7.65
N GLY A 346 11.83 -10.98 -8.96
CA GLY A 346 11.98 -9.74 -9.72
C GLY A 346 13.42 -9.43 -10.10
N LYS A 347 13.58 -8.76 -11.24
CA LYS A 347 14.81 -8.15 -11.74
C LYS A 347 14.49 -6.80 -12.39
N VAL A 348 15.47 -5.91 -12.44
CA VAL A 348 15.33 -4.62 -13.15
C VAL A 348 16.04 -4.69 -14.50
N LEU A 349 15.30 -4.35 -15.54
CA LEU A 349 15.80 -4.21 -16.91
C LEU A 349 15.97 -2.74 -17.28
N HIS A 350 16.84 -2.46 -18.24
CA HIS A 350 17.03 -1.15 -18.85
C HIS A 350 16.87 -1.23 -20.36
N MET A 351 16.21 -0.24 -20.96
CA MET A 351 16.20 -0.09 -22.42
C MET A 351 16.03 1.37 -22.87
N PRO A 352 16.65 1.78 -23.99
CA PRO A 352 16.36 3.06 -24.63
C PRO A 352 14.95 3.09 -25.23
N ILE A 353 14.23 4.22 -25.11
CA ILE A 353 12.88 4.35 -25.72
C ILE A 353 12.94 4.30 -27.24
N ALA A 354 14.06 4.64 -27.87
CA ALA A 354 14.24 4.47 -29.31
C ALA A 354 14.20 2.99 -29.75
N LYS A 355 14.28 2.03 -28.83
CA LYS A 355 14.27 0.57 -29.06
C LYS A 355 13.30 -0.12 -28.09
N LEU A 356 11.99 0.09 -28.30
CA LEU A 356 10.93 -0.52 -27.49
C LEU A 356 10.74 -2.02 -27.80
N ASP A 357 11.71 -2.82 -27.36
CA ASP A 357 11.59 -4.28 -27.35
C ASP A 357 12.06 -4.81 -25.98
N PRO A 358 11.12 -5.15 -25.07
CA PRO A 358 11.46 -5.60 -23.71
C PRO A 358 12.25 -6.91 -23.73
N LYS A 359 12.20 -7.71 -24.81
CA LYS A 359 12.98 -8.95 -24.92
C LYS A 359 14.47 -8.69 -25.17
N SER A 360 14.79 -7.50 -25.69
CA SER A 360 16.15 -7.03 -25.91
C SER A 360 16.70 -6.16 -24.77
N ALA A 361 15.88 -5.89 -23.74
CA ALA A 361 16.26 -5.05 -22.61
C ALA A 361 17.39 -5.70 -21.79
N GLU A 362 18.32 -4.87 -21.34
CA GLU A 362 19.49 -5.30 -20.58
C GLU A 362 19.11 -5.55 -19.12
N VAL A 363 19.53 -6.67 -18.54
CA VAL A 363 19.40 -6.90 -17.09
C VAL A 363 20.46 -6.09 -16.37
N ILE A 364 20.05 -5.07 -15.61
CA ILE A 364 20.99 -4.22 -14.85
C ILE A 364 21.01 -4.57 -13.36
N ILE A 365 19.88 -5.02 -12.81
CA ILE A 365 19.80 -5.52 -11.42
C ILE A 365 19.21 -6.94 -11.52
N PRO A 366 20.04 -7.99 -11.36
CA PRO A 366 19.57 -9.37 -11.44
C PRO A 366 18.69 -9.76 -10.24
N GLU A 367 18.04 -10.91 -10.34
CA GLU A 367 17.29 -11.49 -9.23
C GLU A 367 18.19 -11.74 -8.01
N GLY A 368 17.74 -11.31 -6.84
CA GLY A 368 18.41 -11.51 -5.56
C GLY A 368 17.73 -12.57 -4.68
N GLU A 369 18.10 -12.60 -3.39
CA GLU A 369 17.44 -13.44 -2.37
C GLU A 369 16.09 -12.86 -1.93
N ASP A 370 15.98 -11.54 -1.89
CA ASP A 370 14.77 -10.80 -1.51
C ASP A 370 13.95 -10.38 -2.72
N THR A 371 12.65 -10.18 -2.51
CA THR A 371 11.71 -9.83 -3.58
C THR A 371 11.73 -8.34 -3.86
N ILE A 372 11.88 -7.95 -5.12
CA ILE A 372 11.50 -6.63 -5.63
C ILE A 372 9.97 -6.65 -5.77
N VAL A 373 9.28 -6.02 -4.83
CA VAL A 373 7.81 -6.06 -4.76
C VAL A 373 7.23 -5.20 -5.86
N GLU A 374 6.07 -5.58 -6.38
CA GLU A 374 5.29 -4.69 -7.22
C GLU A 374 4.09 -4.21 -6.42
N ASP A 375 3.80 -2.92 -6.53
CA ASP A 375 2.63 -2.27 -5.95
C ASP A 375 1.94 -1.47 -7.05
N PHE A 376 0.85 -2.02 -7.60
CA PHE A 376 0.11 -1.39 -8.69
C PHE A 376 -0.65 -0.14 -8.25
N TRP A 377 -0.89 0.09 -6.96
CA TRP A 377 -1.62 1.29 -6.51
C TRP A 377 -0.70 2.33 -5.86
N GLY A 378 0.53 1.94 -5.52
CA GLY A 378 1.55 2.81 -4.97
C GLY A 378 2.46 3.48 -6.01
N PRO A 379 3.45 4.25 -5.53
CA PRO A 379 4.55 4.75 -6.37
C PRO A 379 5.32 3.59 -7.03
N PRO A 380 5.96 3.81 -8.20
CA PRO A 380 6.75 2.78 -8.84
C PRO A 380 7.84 2.22 -7.92
N THR A 381 7.94 0.90 -7.84
CA THR A 381 8.96 0.21 -7.03
C THR A 381 10.38 0.60 -7.41
N VAL A 382 10.60 0.84 -8.71
CA VAL A 382 11.86 1.34 -9.25
C VAL A 382 11.71 2.83 -9.47
N LEU A 383 12.36 3.62 -8.61
CA LEU A 383 12.43 5.07 -8.72
C LEU A 383 13.77 5.47 -9.32
N ALA A 384 13.74 6.08 -10.51
CA ALA A 384 14.93 6.65 -11.14
C ALA A 384 15.09 8.13 -10.77
N THR A 385 16.32 8.52 -10.43
CA THR A 385 16.73 9.90 -10.18
C THR A 385 17.75 10.35 -11.20
N ASP A 386 18.46 11.45 -10.97
CA ASP A 386 19.42 11.98 -11.94
C ASP A 386 20.63 11.06 -12.11
N THR A 387 21.07 10.41 -11.02
CA THR A 387 22.26 9.54 -11.06
C THR A 387 22.08 8.17 -10.41
N ARG A 388 20.92 7.90 -9.81
CA ARG A 388 20.67 6.66 -9.06
C ARG A 388 19.34 6.00 -9.41
N LEU A 389 19.25 4.74 -9.04
CA LEU A 389 18.02 3.98 -8.92
C LEU A 389 17.81 3.67 -7.44
N TYR A 390 16.58 3.85 -6.97
CA TYR A 390 16.12 3.34 -5.70
C TYR A 390 15.09 2.25 -5.95
N VAL A 391 15.29 1.10 -5.33
CA VAL A 391 14.46 -0.07 -5.53
C VAL A 391 13.98 -0.55 -4.18
N GLN A 392 12.66 -0.68 -4.03
CA GLN A 392 12.06 -1.22 -2.83
C GLN A 392 12.11 -2.75 -2.84
N TYR A 393 12.57 -3.34 -1.73
CA TYR A 393 12.64 -4.78 -1.51
C TYR A 393 11.75 -5.19 -0.34
N GLN A 394 11.22 -6.41 -0.39
CA GLN A 394 10.58 -7.08 0.74
C GLN A 394 11.36 -8.31 1.17
N LEU A 395 11.66 -8.36 2.46
CA LEU A 395 12.52 -9.34 3.11
C LEU A 395 11.66 -10.42 3.81
N GLY A 396 10.58 -10.86 3.14
CA GLY A 396 9.58 -11.76 3.72
C GLY A 396 8.66 -11.10 4.77
N GLY A 397 8.31 -9.84 4.57
CA GLY A 397 7.43 -9.06 5.45
C GLY A 397 7.91 -7.62 5.55
N PRO A 398 8.99 -7.33 6.31
CA PRO A 398 9.64 -6.03 6.34
C PRO A 398 10.13 -5.62 4.96
N SER A 399 10.31 -4.32 4.77
CA SER A 399 10.80 -3.77 3.51
C SER A 399 11.90 -2.75 3.72
N GLU A 400 12.72 -2.55 2.69
CA GLU A 400 13.77 -1.54 2.67
C GLU A 400 13.93 -0.92 1.28
N ILE A 401 14.68 0.17 1.21
CA ILE A 401 15.05 0.83 -0.05
C ILE A 401 16.54 0.57 -0.30
N ARG A 402 16.86 -0.09 -1.40
CA ARG A 402 18.25 -0.26 -1.87
C ARG A 402 18.56 0.75 -2.96
N ALA A 403 19.78 1.29 -2.94
CA ALA A 403 20.25 2.24 -3.94
C ALA A 403 21.23 1.56 -4.92
N PHE A 404 21.15 1.97 -6.17
CA PHE A 404 22.04 1.53 -7.25
C PHE A 404 22.42 2.72 -8.11
N THR A 405 23.52 2.62 -8.84
CA THR A 405 23.80 3.50 -9.98
C THR A 405 22.81 3.22 -11.12
N LEU A 406 22.71 4.12 -12.10
CA LEU A 406 21.86 3.92 -13.28
C LEU A 406 22.21 2.66 -14.10
N ASP A 407 23.46 2.17 -14.02
CA ASP A 407 23.91 0.90 -14.62
C ASP A 407 23.78 -0.30 -13.67
N GLY A 408 23.05 -0.16 -12.55
CA GLY A 408 22.68 -1.27 -11.67
C GLY A 408 23.74 -1.71 -10.65
N LYS A 409 24.83 -0.96 -10.47
CA LYS A 409 25.83 -1.27 -9.43
C LYS A 409 25.34 -0.82 -8.06
N PRO A 410 25.51 -1.60 -6.98
CA PRO A 410 25.11 -1.19 -5.64
C PRO A 410 25.71 0.16 -5.23
N ALA A 411 24.90 0.99 -4.60
CA ALA A 411 25.27 2.28 -4.03
C ALA A 411 24.77 2.40 -2.58
N ALA A 412 25.30 3.36 -1.84
CA ALA A 412 24.82 3.63 -0.49
C ALA A 412 23.41 4.23 -0.55
N GLY A 413 22.48 3.70 0.25
CA GLY A 413 21.07 4.06 0.25
C GLY A 413 20.52 4.43 1.63
N PRO A 414 19.22 4.69 1.71
CA PRO A 414 18.54 4.99 2.97
C PRO A 414 18.70 3.86 3.98
N LYS A 415 18.75 4.21 5.28
CA LYS A 415 18.74 3.24 6.38
C LYS A 415 17.42 3.34 7.13
N VAL A 416 16.78 2.20 7.32
CA VAL A 416 15.53 2.09 8.09
C VAL A 416 15.74 1.19 9.31
N PRO A 417 14.93 1.34 10.36
CA PRO A 417 14.97 0.42 11.50
C PRO A 417 14.73 -1.04 11.06
N ASP A 418 15.27 -1.98 11.80
CA ASP A 418 14.99 -3.40 11.55
C ASP A 418 13.49 -3.70 11.73
N VAL A 419 12.97 -4.62 10.91
CA VAL A 419 11.56 -5.07 10.99
C VAL A 419 10.56 -3.91 10.86
N SER A 420 10.79 -3.04 9.88
CA SER A 420 9.88 -1.96 9.50
C SER A 420 9.23 -2.16 8.14
N ASP A 421 8.10 -1.51 7.96
CA ASP A 421 7.51 -1.20 6.65
C ASP A 421 8.08 0.13 6.14
N VAL A 422 8.27 0.20 4.82
CA VAL A 422 8.65 1.40 4.09
C VAL A 422 7.63 1.62 2.99
N SER A 423 7.16 2.85 2.82
CA SER A 423 6.14 3.16 1.82
C SER A 423 6.25 4.62 1.36
N GLY A 424 5.52 4.96 0.29
CA GLY A 424 5.45 6.34 -0.20
C GLY A 424 6.80 6.92 -0.62
N VAL A 425 7.68 6.10 -1.20
CA VAL A 425 9.01 6.52 -1.63
C VAL A 425 8.89 7.50 -2.78
N GLN A 426 9.44 8.69 -2.62
CA GLN A 426 9.40 9.74 -3.63
C GLN A 426 10.71 10.49 -3.71
N ARG A 427 11.07 10.89 -4.92
CA ARG A 427 12.16 11.83 -5.19
C ARG A 427 11.72 13.24 -4.79
N THR A 428 12.58 13.96 -4.06
CA THR A 428 12.35 15.38 -3.75
C THR A 428 13.14 16.30 -4.67
N GLU A 429 14.47 16.15 -4.72
CA GLU A 429 15.37 16.96 -5.53
C GLU A 429 16.63 16.14 -5.82
N GLY A 430 17.20 16.25 -7.03
CA GLY A 430 18.40 15.48 -7.38
C GLY A 430 18.21 13.99 -7.13
N ASP A 431 19.04 13.42 -6.26
CA ASP A 431 18.96 12.01 -5.83
C ASP A 431 18.33 11.84 -4.43
N ASP A 432 17.83 12.91 -3.81
CA ASP A 432 17.26 12.88 -2.46
C ASP A 432 15.85 12.30 -2.43
N LEU A 433 15.53 11.65 -1.33
CA LEU A 433 14.24 10.99 -1.12
C LEU A 433 13.49 11.52 0.10
N ILE A 434 12.18 11.37 0.02
CA ILE A 434 11.29 11.29 1.17
C ILE A 434 10.55 9.95 1.13
N PHE A 435 10.33 9.33 2.28
CA PHE A 435 9.59 8.06 2.40
C PHE A 435 9.03 7.91 3.82
N SER A 436 7.96 7.12 3.95
CA SER A 436 7.36 6.77 5.24
C SER A 436 7.97 5.49 5.79
N VAL A 437 8.12 5.43 7.11
CA VAL A 437 8.56 4.22 7.83
C VAL A 437 7.62 3.99 9.01
N THR A 438 7.18 2.74 9.19
CA THR A 438 6.38 2.30 10.35
C THR A 438 6.95 0.99 10.89
N SER A 439 6.84 0.76 12.21
CA SER A 439 7.20 -0.52 12.82
C SER A 439 6.17 -0.91 13.89
N PHE A 440 6.28 -2.11 14.44
CA PHE A 440 5.40 -2.54 15.54
C PHE A 440 5.54 -1.68 16.81
N LEU A 441 6.72 -1.07 17.03
CA LEU A 441 7.03 -0.35 18.27
C LEU A 441 7.10 1.16 18.10
N ALA A 442 7.02 1.66 16.87
CA ALA A 442 7.03 3.08 16.57
C ALA A 442 5.99 3.40 15.49
N PRO A 443 5.11 4.39 15.73
CA PRO A 443 4.12 4.80 14.75
C PRO A 443 4.78 5.43 13.52
N SER A 444 4.00 5.60 12.45
CA SER A 444 4.49 6.08 11.16
C SER A 444 5.20 7.43 11.26
N ALA A 445 6.32 7.57 10.57
CA ALA A 445 6.96 8.86 10.38
C ALA A 445 7.60 8.94 8.99
N TYR A 446 7.66 10.15 8.45
CA TYR A 446 8.47 10.40 7.25
C TYR A 446 9.93 10.59 7.60
N TYR A 447 10.78 10.10 6.69
CA TYR A 447 12.22 10.24 6.71
C TYR A 447 12.67 10.90 5.42
N ARG A 448 13.76 11.65 5.52
CA ARG A 448 14.48 12.24 4.39
C ARG A 448 15.81 11.52 4.22
N PHE A 449 16.15 11.17 2.99
CA PHE A 449 17.48 10.70 2.64
C PHE A 449 18.19 11.74 1.79
N ASP A 450 19.29 12.28 2.31
CA ASP A 450 20.23 13.11 1.56
C ASP A 450 21.27 12.19 0.91
N ALA A 451 21.26 12.11 -0.41
CA ALA A 451 22.08 11.17 -1.16
C ALA A 451 23.57 11.55 -1.20
N LYS A 452 23.86 12.85 -1.05
CA LYS A 452 25.23 13.39 -1.07
C LYS A 452 25.93 13.20 0.27
N ALA A 453 25.23 13.51 1.36
CA ALA A 453 25.68 13.27 2.73
C ALA A 453 25.55 11.78 3.12
N ASN A 454 24.73 11.02 2.41
CA ASN A 454 24.39 9.63 2.70
C ASN A 454 23.80 9.47 4.11
N THR A 455 22.85 10.36 4.45
CA THR A 455 22.24 10.44 5.78
C THR A 455 20.73 10.31 5.67
N THR A 456 20.16 9.46 6.52
CA THR A 456 18.71 9.33 6.70
C THR A 456 18.30 10.00 8.00
N THR A 457 17.35 10.94 7.92
CA THR A 457 16.91 11.74 9.07
C THR A 457 15.39 11.70 9.18
N LYS A 458 14.87 11.45 10.39
CA LYS A 458 13.44 11.51 10.69
C LYS A 458 12.96 12.97 10.63
N THR A 459 11.83 13.24 9.98
CA THR A 459 11.28 14.60 9.86
C THR A 459 10.30 14.93 10.99
N GLY A 460 9.81 16.16 11.01
CA GLY A 460 8.71 16.59 11.87
C GLY A 460 7.37 15.90 11.58
N LEU A 461 7.17 15.30 10.40
CA LEU A 461 5.98 14.51 10.06
C LEU A 461 6.05 13.12 10.71
N ALA A 462 6.07 13.10 12.04
CA ALA A 462 6.18 11.91 12.86
C ALA A 462 4.97 11.78 13.77
N ALA A 463 4.22 10.69 13.62
CA ALA A 463 3.11 10.40 14.51
C ALA A 463 3.63 10.19 15.95
N LYS A 464 2.83 10.62 16.90
CA LYS A 464 3.05 10.38 18.33
C LYS A 464 2.20 9.19 18.76
N SER A 465 2.60 8.54 19.85
CA SER A 465 1.80 7.50 20.48
C SER A 465 1.73 7.74 21.98
N PRO A 466 0.55 7.57 22.62
CA PRO A 466 0.42 7.58 24.07
C PRO A 466 0.91 6.27 24.72
N MET A 467 1.38 5.32 23.92
CA MET A 467 1.91 4.03 24.39
C MET A 467 3.43 4.12 24.58
N ASP A 468 3.92 3.75 25.76
CA ASP A 468 5.35 3.51 26.00
C ASP A 468 5.72 2.10 25.55
N THR A 469 6.43 2.00 24.43
CA THR A 469 6.91 0.75 23.84
C THR A 469 8.38 0.45 24.19
N SER A 470 9.02 1.27 25.04
CA SER A 470 10.47 1.16 25.33
C SER A 470 10.88 -0.15 26.00
N LYS A 471 9.94 -0.85 26.62
CA LYS A 471 10.13 -2.16 27.26
C LYS A 471 9.75 -3.35 26.38
N MET A 472 9.24 -3.07 25.18
CA MET A 472 8.83 -4.09 24.24
C MET A 472 9.95 -4.36 23.24
N LYS A 473 9.93 -5.54 22.64
CA LYS A 473 10.82 -5.89 21.51
C LYS A 473 10.06 -6.63 20.43
N VAL A 474 10.61 -6.56 19.21
CA VAL A 474 10.16 -7.38 18.09
C VAL A 474 11.19 -8.47 17.86
N LEU A 475 10.74 -9.72 17.93
CA LEU A 475 11.53 -10.88 17.53
C LEU A 475 11.06 -11.35 16.16
N ARG A 476 11.99 -11.53 15.22
CA ARG A 476 11.70 -12.08 13.90
C ARG A 476 12.21 -13.51 13.85
N GLU A 477 11.29 -14.44 13.63
CA GLU A 477 11.52 -15.89 13.64
C GLU A 477 10.96 -16.53 12.37
N PHE A 478 11.30 -17.80 12.13
CA PHE A 478 10.72 -18.61 11.05
C PHE A 478 10.10 -19.90 11.58
N ALA A 479 8.77 -19.99 11.51
CA ALA A 479 8.04 -21.22 11.79
C ALA A 479 8.22 -22.22 10.62
N THR A 480 8.12 -23.53 10.91
CA THR A 480 8.16 -24.58 9.88
C THR A 480 6.75 -25.10 9.64
N SER A 481 6.26 -24.96 8.42
CA SER A 481 4.97 -25.49 7.97
C SER A 481 4.99 -27.02 7.87
N LYS A 482 3.82 -27.64 7.65
CA LYS A 482 3.66 -29.09 7.49
C LYS A 482 4.48 -29.66 6.32
N ASP A 483 4.74 -28.86 5.30
CA ASP A 483 5.51 -29.18 4.10
C ASP A 483 6.97 -28.68 4.15
N ASP A 484 7.47 -28.40 5.35
CA ASP A 484 8.80 -27.87 5.64
C ASP A 484 9.06 -26.42 5.16
N THR A 485 8.08 -25.75 4.56
CA THR A 485 8.19 -24.33 4.19
C THR A 485 8.48 -23.47 5.42
N LYS A 486 9.47 -22.58 5.31
CA LYS A 486 9.77 -21.59 6.35
C LYS A 486 8.85 -20.39 6.22
N VAL A 487 8.06 -20.13 7.26
CA VAL A 487 7.09 -19.04 7.31
C VAL A 487 7.59 -17.97 8.28
N PRO A 488 7.83 -16.72 7.84
CA PRO A 488 8.28 -15.66 8.72
C PRO A 488 7.21 -15.28 9.75
N VAL A 489 7.60 -15.07 11.00
CA VAL A 489 6.74 -14.65 12.10
C VAL A 489 7.42 -13.52 12.87
N ASN A 490 6.68 -12.44 13.14
CA ASN A 490 7.12 -11.39 14.04
C ASN A 490 6.36 -11.54 15.38
N ILE A 491 7.10 -11.59 16.49
CA ILE A 491 6.56 -11.73 17.84
C ILE A 491 6.86 -10.45 18.61
N ILE A 492 5.81 -9.82 19.14
CA ILE A 492 5.92 -8.61 19.94
C ILE A 492 5.76 -9.04 21.41
N THR A 493 6.77 -8.76 22.24
CA THR A 493 6.80 -9.16 23.66
C THR A 493 7.16 -8.00 24.57
#